data_AF-A0A7J8GTY4-F1
#
_entry.id   AF-A0A7J8GTY4-F1
#
_cell.length_a   1.000
_cell.length_b   1.000
_cell.length_c   1.000
_cell.angle_alpha   90.00
_cell.angle_beta   90.00
_cell.angle_gamma   90.00
#
_symmetry.space_group_name_H-M   'P 1'
#
loop_
_entity.id
_entity.type
_entity.pdbx_description
1 polymer ?
#
loop_
_entity_poly.entity_id
_entity_poly.type
_entity_poly.pdbx_seq_one_letter_code
_entity_poly.pdbx_strand_id
1 'polypeptide(L)'
;MDAPGDPEGPRPPGGDGPAANARETPNRLSKEQLFVLISAASINFGSMMCYSILGPFFPKEAEKKGASNTVIGMIFGCYALFELLASLLFGKYLVQIGAKFMFVAGMFVSGGVTILFGVLDQVPAGPVFIAMCFLVRIGDALSFAAAITASFSILVTAFPNNVATVLGSLEIFSGLGLVLGPPLGGFLYQSFGYEVPFIFLGCIILLMVPLNMYILPNYGKTTFITHFKNFKCKYLYAFVDQFSIYSLLFYVTNNRF
;
A
#
# COMPACT_ATOMS: atom_id res chain seq x y z
N MET A 1 -4.62 82.23 44.22
CA MET A 1 -4.30 80.83 43.87
C MET A 1 -5.64 80.18 43.58
N ASP A 2 -6.07 80.22 42.33
CA ASP A 2 -7.16 79.43 41.75
C ASP A 2 -6.95 79.52 40.24
N ALA A 3 -6.59 78.41 39.61
CA ALA A 3 -6.41 78.31 38.17
C ALA A 3 -7.52 77.41 37.59
N PRO A 4 -8.13 77.78 36.43
CA PRO A 4 -9.32 77.12 35.90
C PRO A 4 -8.96 75.87 35.08
N GLY A 5 -9.91 74.93 35.00
CA GLY A 5 -9.77 73.68 34.27
C GLY A 5 -9.65 73.86 32.75
N ASP A 6 -8.76 73.07 32.15
CA ASP A 6 -8.56 72.96 30.71
C ASP A 6 -9.55 71.95 30.07
N PRO A 7 -9.91 72.14 28.78
CA PRO A 7 -10.98 71.39 28.10
C PRO A 7 -10.53 70.02 27.54
N GLU A 8 -11.46 69.06 27.53
CA GLU A 8 -11.30 67.75 26.88
C GLU A 8 -10.98 67.88 25.37
N GLY A 9 -9.85 67.32 24.96
CA GLY A 9 -9.47 67.21 23.55
C GLY A 9 -10.28 66.14 22.78
N PRO A 10 -10.27 66.17 21.43
CA PRO A 10 -11.12 65.31 20.62
C PRO A 10 -10.69 63.84 20.69
N ARG A 11 -11.66 62.93 20.86
CA ARG A 11 -11.44 61.47 20.81
C ARG A 11 -10.95 61.05 19.41
N PRO A 12 -9.97 60.14 19.30
CA PRO A 12 -9.55 59.63 18.00
C PRO A 12 -10.67 58.80 17.34
N PRO A 13 -10.72 58.76 15.99
CA PRO A 13 -11.81 58.12 15.26
C PRO A 13 -11.79 56.60 15.45
N GLY A 14 -12.99 56.03 15.57
CA GLY A 14 -13.20 54.59 15.60
C GLY A 14 -12.51 53.92 14.42
N GLY A 15 -11.64 52.96 14.74
CA GLY A 15 -11.05 52.07 13.76
C GLY A 15 -12.09 51.09 13.25
N ASP A 16 -12.90 51.53 12.30
CA ASP A 16 -13.62 50.65 11.38
C ASP A 16 -12.59 50.02 10.43
N GLY A 17 -11.80 49.08 10.95
CA GLY A 17 -11.11 48.13 10.09
C GLY A 17 -12.19 47.24 9.47
N PRO A 18 -12.36 47.20 8.14
CA PRO A 18 -13.20 46.18 7.55
C PRO A 18 -12.56 44.85 7.96
N ALA A 19 -13.32 44.07 8.72
CA ALA A 19 -13.03 42.67 8.98
C ALA A 19 -12.68 42.04 7.63
N ALA A 20 -11.40 41.85 7.40
CA ALA A 20 -10.90 40.98 6.36
C ALA A 20 -11.30 39.57 6.81
N ASN A 21 -12.58 39.26 6.59
CA ASN A 21 -13.04 37.93 6.26
C ASN A 21 -12.24 37.53 5.02
N ALA A 22 -10.99 37.14 5.24
CA ALA A 22 -10.36 36.09 4.46
C ALA A 22 -11.25 34.88 4.67
N ARG A 23 -12.37 34.84 3.92
CA ARG A 23 -13.05 33.61 3.58
C ARG A 23 -11.92 32.78 2.99
N GLU A 24 -11.37 31.86 3.79
CA GLU A 24 -10.56 30.77 3.26
C GLU A 24 -11.42 30.15 2.17
N THR A 25 -11.15 30.52 0.93
CA THR A 25 -11.75 29.89 -0.23
C THR A 25 -11.48 28.41 -0.02
N PRO A 26 -12.50 27.56 0.12
CA PRO A 26 -12.27 26.14 0.39
C PRO A 26 -11.34 25.67 -0.71
N ASN A 27 -10.13 25.25 -0.32
CA ASN A 27 -9.04 24.95 -1.23
C ASN A 27 -9.47 23.75 -2.06
N ARG A 28 -10.18 24.01 -3.16
CA ARG A 28 -10.82 22.97 -3.97
C ARG A 28 -9.69 22.18 -4.59
N LEU A 29 -9.60 20.91 -4.19
CA LEU A 29 -8.62 19.99 -4.74
C LEU A 29 -8.74 19.99 -6.27
N SER A 30 -7.60 20.05 -6.96
CA SER A 30 -7.57 19.81 -8.40
C SER A 30 -8.14 18.42 -8.68
N LYS A 31 -8.79 18.24 -9.83
CA LYS A 31 -9.28 16.92 -10.27
C LYS A 31 -8.15 15.89 -10.26
N GLU A 32 -6.93 16.30 -10.64
CA GLU A 32 -5.74 15.45 -10.64
C GLU A 32 -5.33 15.00 -9.22
N GLN A 33 -5.30 15.94 -8.28
CA GLN A 33 -5.03 15.66 -6.86
C GLN A 33 -6.05 14.69 -6.28
N LEU A 34 -7.34 14.92 -6.58
CA LEU A 34 -8.41 14.03 -6.14
C LEU A 34 -8.25 12.62 -6.71
N PHE A 35 -7.93 12.50 -8.00
CA PHE A 35 -7.69 11.19 -8.61
C PHE A 35 -6.50 10.46 -7.98
N VAL A 36 -5.40 11.15 -7.70
CA VAL A 36 -4.23 10.58 -7.01
C VAL A 36 -4.59 10.11 -5.60
N LEU A 37 -5.38 10.90 -4.86
CA LEU A 37 -5.85 10.51 -3.53
C LEU A 37 -6.74 9.27 -3.57
N ILE A 38 -7.74 9.24 -4.47
CA ILE A 38 -8.65 8.09 -4.62
C ILE A 38 -7.87 6.83 -5.02
N SER A 39 -6.92 6.99 -5.95
CA SER A 39 -5.99 5.94 -6.37
C SER A 39 -5.24 5.35 -5.16
N ALA A 40 -4.49 6.19 -4.44
CA ALA A 40 -3.69 5.79 -3.28
C ALA A 40 -4.56 5.14 -2.19
N ALA A 41 -5.73 5.71 -1.92
CA ALA A 41 -6.70 5.21 -0.94
C ALA A 41 -7.24 3.83 -1.32
N SER A 42 -7.65 3.64 -2.57
CA SER A 42 -8.23 2.37 -3.06
C SER A 42 -7.23 1.22 -2.96
N ILE A 43 -5.96 1.50 -3.24
CA ILE A 43 -4.89 0.51 -3.21
C ILE A 43 -4.53 0.16 -1.77
N ASN A 44 -4.37 1.16 -0.91
CA ASN A 44 -4.09 0.92 0.49
C ASN A 44 -5.23 0.11 1.14
N PHE A 45 -6.48 0.49 0.87
CA PHE A 45 -7.65 -0.29 1.26
C PHE A 45 -7.57 -1.75 0.78
N GLY A 46 -7.31 -1.98 -0.51
CA GLY A 46 -7.22 -3.34 -1.07
C GLY A 46 -6.06 -4.17 -0.51
N SER A 47 -4.89 -3.56 -0.31
CA SER A 47 -3.73 -4.24 0.26
C SER A 47 -3.91 -4.54 1.75
N MET A 48 -4.46 -3.62 2.54
CA MET A 48 -4.76 -3.87 3.96
C MET A 48 -5.87 -4.92 4.13
N MET A 49 -6.81 -4.96 3.19
CA MET A 49 -7.77 -6.05 3.10
C MET A 49 -7.08 -7.39 2.85
N CYS A 50 -6.13 -7.48 1.90
CA CYS A 50 -5.35 -8.69 1.66
C CYS A 50 -4.54 -9.13 2.90
N TYR A 51 -3.94 -8.19 3.61
CA TYR A 51 -3.17 -8.48 4.82
C TYR A 51 -4.06 -9.09 5.91
N SER A 52 -5.24 -8.53 6.13
CA SER A 52 -6.17 -8.96 7.19
C SER A 52 -7.01 -10.20 6.84
N ILE A 53 -7.24 -10.48 5.54
CA ILE A 53 -8.10 -11.58 5.08
C ILE A 53 -7.64 -12.95 5.56
N LEU A 54 -6.35 -13.07 5.89
CA LEU A 54 -5.69 -14.29 6.33
C LEU A 54 -6.16 -14.76 7.71
N GLY A 55 -6.47 -13.83 8.61
CA GLY A 55 -6.72 -14.13 10.03
C GLY A 55 -7.78 -15.21 10.28
N PRO A 56 -8.97 -15.15 9.66
CA PRO A 56 -10.08 -16.06 9.97
C PRO A 56 -9.88 -17.53 9.61
N PHE A 57 -9.11 -17.83 8.57
CA PHE A 57 -9.09 -19.19 8.00
C PHE A 57 -7.68 -19.76 7.79
N PHE A 58 -6.66 -18.92 7.56
CA PHE A 58 -5.30 -19.39 7.29
C PHE A 58 -4.70 -20.23 8.42
N PRO A 59 -4.82 -19.88 9.73
CA PRO A 59 -4.26 -20.70 10.80
C PRO A 59 -4.77 -22.14 10.77
N LYS A 60 -6.07 -22.33 10.57
CA LYS A 60 -6.70 -23.66 10.51
C LYS A 60 -6.22 -24.48 9.32
N GLU A 61 -6.04 -23.86 8.15
CA GLU A 61 -5.49 -24.55 6.98
C GLU A 61 -4.00 -24.89 7.13
N ALA A 62 -3.23 -23.99 7.74
CA ALA A 62 -1.82 -24.24 8.02
C ALA A 62 -1.63 -25.39 9.03
N GLU A 63 -2.46 -25.47 10.07
CA GLU A 63 -2.47 -26.58 11.04
C GLU A 63 -2.78 -27.92 10.38
N LYS A 64 -3.79 -27.97 9.49
CA LYS A 64 -4.11 -29.19 8.72
C LYS A 64 -2.94 -29.66 7.85
N LYS A 65 -2.10 -28.72 7.40
CA LYS A 65 -0.90 -29.01 6.61
C LYS A 65 0.35 -29.28 7.46
N GLY A 66 0.20 -29.40 8.78
CA GLY A 66 1.26 -29.77 9.71
C GLY A 66 2.11 -28.60 10.23
N ALA A 67 1.68 -27.34 10.03
CA ALA A 67 2.34 -26.20 10.65
C ALA A 67 1.96 -26.09 12.13
N SER A 68 2.95 -25.89 13.01
CA SER A 68 2.68 -25.62 14.43
C SER A 68 2.21 -24.18 14.63
N ASN A 69 1.49 -23.92 15.73
CA ASN A 69 1.00 -22.58 16.07
C ASN A 69 2.14 -21.54 16.16
N THR A 70 3.32 -21.94 16.62
CA THR A 70 4.51 -21.10 16.63
C THR A 70 4.95 -20.73 15.21
N VAL A 71 4.95 -21.68 14.27
CA VAL A 71 5.29 -21.43 12.86
C VAL A 71 4.27 -20.52 12.21
N ILE A 72 2.97 -20.72 12.48
CA ILE A 72 1.91 -19.85 11.98
C ILE A 72 2.13 -18.41 12.49
N GLY A 73 2.41 -18.24 13.77
CA GLY A 73 2.77 -16.93 14.34
C GLY A 73 3.99 -16.30 13.66
N MET A 74 5.02 -17.09 13.35
CA MET A 74 6.19 -16.62 12.59
C MET A 74 5.85 -16.22 11.15
N ILE A 75 4.90 -16.89 10.48
CA ILE A 75 4.44 -16.53 9.13
C ILE A 75 3.74 -15.16 9.15
N PHE A 76 2.94 -14.86 10.17
CA PHE A 76 2.37 -13.52 10.34
C PHE A 76 3.44 -12.49 10.73
N GLY A 77 4.34 -12.83 11.65
CA GLY A 77 5.37 -11.91 12.14
C GLY A 77 6.44 -11.56 11.12
N CYS A 78 6.82 -12.49 10.23
CA CYS A 78 7.83 -12.22 9.21
C CYS A 78 7.39 -11.14 8.22
N TYR A 79 6.09 -11.06 7.92
CA TYR A 79 5.54 -9.99 7.08
C TYR A 79 5.91 -8.62 7.65
N ALA A 80 5.59 -8.35 8.91
CA ALA A 80 5.86 -7.06 9.56
C ALA A 80 7.38 -6.76 9.64
N LEU A 81 8.21 -7.77 9.89
CA LEU A 81 9.66 -7.62 9.92
C LEU A 81 10.21 -7.19 8.55
N PHE A 82 9.82 -7.90 7.48
CA PHE A 82 10.31 -7.60 6.14
C PHE A 82 9.70 -6.33 5.56
N GLU A 83 8.46 -6.00 5.91
CA GLU A 83 7.83 -4.72 5.57
C GLU A 83 8.61 -3.55 6.17
N LEU A 84 9.00 -3.64 7.45
CA LEU A 84 9.83 -2.64 8.12
C LEU A 84 11.19 -2.49 7.41
N LEU A 85 11.90 -3.60 7.16
CA LEU A 85 13.20 -3.55 6.49
C LEU A 85 13.10 -2.98 5.07
N ALA A 86 12.05 -3.35 4.34
CA ALA A 86 11.80 -2.92 2.98
C ALA A 86 11.42 -1.43 2.91
N SER A 87 10.59 -0.94 3.81
CA SER A 87 10.21 0.48 3.85
C SER A 87 11.42 1.39 4.09
N LEU A 88 12.35 0.99 4.97
CA LEU A 88 13.62 1.68 5.16
C LEU A 88 14.48 1.68 3.89
N LEU A 89 14.55 0.53 3.20
CA LEU A 89 15.32 0.38 1.97
C LEU A 89 14.73 1.22 0.83
N PHE A 90 13.44 1.07 0.56
CA PHE A 90 12.74 1.75 -0.52
C PHE A 90 12.66 3.26 -0.27
N GLY A 91 12.56 3.73 0.98
CA GLY A 91 12.65 5.15 1.30
C GLY A 91 13.95 5.80 0.81
N LYS A 92 15.09 5.09 0.94
CA LYS A 92 16.41 5.57 0.46
C LYS A 92 16.50 5.58 -1.07
N TYR A 93 15.96 4.57 -1.74
CA TYR A 93 16.07 4.42 -3.20
C TYR A 93 14.90 5.04 -3.98
N LEU A 94 13.87 5.56 -3.31
CA LEU A 94 12.66 6.11 -3.93
C LEU A 94 12.97 7.18 -4.98
N VAL A 95 13.89 8.09 -4.67
CA VAL A 95 14.27 9.20 -5.59
C VAL A 95 14.98 8.67 -6.85
N GLN A 96 15.72 7.56 -6.74
CA GLN A 96 16.46 6.97 -7.86
C GLN A 96 15.56 6.09 -8.74
N ILE A 97 14.66 5.32 -8.13
CA ILE A 97 13.73 4.41 -8.83
C ILE A 97 12.57 5.20 -9.47
N GLY A 98 12.12 6.25 -8.79
CA GLY A 98 10.93 7.02 -9.14
C GLY A 98 9.66 6.50 -8.47
N ALA A 99 8.91 7.40 -7.83
CA ALA A 99 7.74 7.03 -7.03
C ALA A 99 6.64 6.37 -7.87
N LYS A 100 6.31 6.89 -9.06
CA LYS A 100 5.29 6.30 -9.93
C LYS A 100 5.63 4.86 -10.32
N PHE A 101 6.88 4.59 -10.72
CA PHE A 101 7.28 3.25 -11.12
C PHE A 101 7.26 2.29 -9.93
N MET A 102 7.81 2.71 -8.79
CA MET A 102 7.84 1.90 -7.58
C MET A 102 6.43 1.55 -7.08
N PHE A 103 5.51 2.51 -7.16
CA PHE A 103 4.10 2.31 -6.84
C PHE A 103 3.45 1.25 -7.73
N VAL A 104 3.55 1.42 -9.05
CA VAL A 104 2.93 0.53 -10.04
C VAL A 104 3.54 -0.87 -10.00
N ALA A 105 4.87 -0.97 -9.90
CA ALA A 105 5.57 -2.25 -9.81
C ALA A 105 5.22 -2.99 -8.51
N GLY A 106 5.23 -2.29 -7.36
CA GLY A 106 4.86 -2.87 -6.07
C GLY A 106 3.44 -3.45 -6.08
N MET A 107 2.47 -2.72 -6.64
CA MET A 107 1.11 -3.22 -6.76
C MET A 107 0.97 -4.43 -7.68
N PHE A 108 1.61 -4.39 -8.85
CA PHE A 108 1.55 -5.49 -9.80
C PHE A 108 2.07 -6.78 -9.17
N VAL A 109 3.19 -6.66 -8.46
CA VAL A 109 3.76 -7.79 -7.73
C VAL A 109 2.86 -8.22 -6.58
N SER A 110 2.35 -7.31 -5.75
CA SER A 110 1.48 -7.65 -4.62
C SER A 110 0.22 -8.40 -5.08
N GLY A 111 -0.42 -7.98 -6.17
CA GLY A 111 -1.55 -8.70 -6.76
C GLY A 111 -1.17 -10.11 -7.23
N GLY A 112 -0.02 -10.25 -7.91
CA GLY A 112 0.48 -11.56 -8.36
C GLY A 112 0.85 -12.50 -7.21
N VAL A 113 1.51 -11.99 -6.17
CA VAL A 113 1.90 -12.73 -4.97
C VAL A 113 0.67 -13.11 -4.14
N THR A 114 -0.35 -12.25 -4.08
CA THR A 114 -1.63 -12.56 -3.44
C THR A 114 -2.33 -13.73 -4.13
N ILE A 115 -2.42 -13.70 -5.47
CA ILE A 115 -2.96 -14.84 -6.25
C ILE A 115 -2.14 -16.11 -5.98
N LEU A 116 -0.80 -15.99 -5.96
CA LEU A 116 0.09 -17.10 -5.66
C LEU A 116 -0.17 -17.68 -4.26
N PHE A 117 -0.50 -16.84 -3.28
CA PHE A 117 -0.87 -17.29 -1.93
C PHE A 117 -2.15 -18.13 -1.94
N GLY A 118 -3.10 -17.84 -2.83
CA GLY A 118 -4.34 -18.61 -2.98
C GLY A 118 -4.11 -20.02 -3.50
N VAL A 119 -3.19 -20.20 -4.45
CA VAL A 119 -2.85 -21.53 -5.00
C VAL A 119 -1.91 -22.36 -4.11
N LEU A 120 -1.45 -21.82 -2.98
CA LEU A 120 -0.65 -22.59 -1.99
C LEU A 120 -1.43 -23.76 -1.37
N ASP A 121 -2.76 -23.76 -1.47
CA ASP A 121 -3.55 -24.90 -0.99
C ASP A 121 -3.30 -26.18 -1.79
N GLN A 122 -2.81 -26.07 -3.03
CA GLN A 122 -2.47 -27.23 -3.86
C GLN A 122 -1.11 -27.84 -3.51
N VAL A 123 -0.29 -27.16 -2.70
CA VAL A 123 1.04 -27.64 -2.30
C VAL A 123 0.90 -28.74 -1.24
N PRO A 124 1.66 -29.86 -1.35
CA PRO A 124 1.64 -30.94 -0.38
C PRO A 124 1.98 -30.46 1.03
N ALA A 125 1.35 -31.10 2.02
CA ALA A 125 1.56 -30.82 3.44
C ALA A 125 3.02 -31.05 3.86
N GLY A 126 3.46 -30.30 4.87
CA GLY A 126 4.81 -30.42 5.44
C GLY A 126 5.72 -29.21 5.20
N PRO A 127 7.05 -29.40 5.26
CA PRO A 127 8.03 -28.30 5.24
C PRO A 127 7.99 -27.43 3.97
N VAL A 128 7.60 -28.03 2.83
CA VAL A 128 7.53 -27.32 1.54
C VAL A 128 6.42 -26.26 1.56
N PHE A 129 5.23 -26.60 2.09
CA PHE A 129 4.14 -25.63 2.26
C PHE A 129 4.57 -24.47 3.17
N ILE A 130 5.19 -24.78 4.31
CA ILE A 130 5.67 -23.76 5.26
C ILE A 130 6.68 -22.83 4.59
N ALA A 131 7.69 -23.39 3.91
CA ALA A 131 8.69 -22.60 3.20
C ALA A 131 8.06 -21.68 2.14
N MET A 132 7.10 -22.20 1.37
CA MET A 132 6.37 -21.39 0.39
C MET A 132 5.54 -20.28 1.05
N CYS A 133 4.88 -20.55 2.18
CA CYS A 133 4.16 -19.50 2.93
C CYS A 133 5.09 -18.36 3.35
N PHE A 134 6.28 -18.66 3.89
CA PHE A 134 7.26 -17.63 4.23
C PHE A 134 7.70 -16.82 3.00
N LEU A 135 8.01 -17.51 1.90
CA LEU A 135 8.50 -16.89 0.69
C LEU A 135 7.47 -15.95 0.05
N VAL A 136 6.21 -16.40 -0.01
CA VAL A 136 5.11 -15.58 -0.53
C VAL A 136 4.81 -14.41 0.42
N ARG A 137 4.87 -14.61 1.75
CA ARG A 137 4.70 -13.49 2.71
C ARG A 137 5.80 -12.45 2.66
N ILE A 138 7.06 -12.87 2.50
CA ILE A 138 8.17 -11.94 2.32
C ILE A 138 7.97 -11.17 1.01
N GLY A 139 7.64 -11.86 -0.08
CA GLY A 139 7.34 -11.24 -1.36
C GLY A 139 6.24 -10.18 -1.27
N ASP A 140 5.15 -10.48 -0.56
CA ASP A 140 4.03 -9.56 -0.39
C ASP A 140 4.44 -8.35 0.47
N ALA A 141 5.16 -8.58 1.57
CA ALA A 141 5.67 -7.52 2.44
C ALA A 141 6.59 -6.54 1.68
N LEU A 142 7.51 -7.05 0.85
CA LEU A 142 8.38 -6.21 0.02
C LEU A 142 7.57 -5.38 -0.98
N SER A 143 6.56 -5.98 -1.59
CA SER A 143 5.72 -5.37 -2.63
C SER A 143 4.83 -4.28 -2.05
N PHE A 144 4.21 -4.57 -0.92
CA PHE A 144 3.41 -3.63 -0.16
C PHE A 144 4.25 -2.45 0.34
N ALA A 145 5.42 -2.72 0.94
CA ALA A 145 6.34 -1.69 1.38
C ALA A 145 6.77 -0.74 0.24
N ALA A 146 7.05 -1.28 -0.94
CA ALA A 146 7.36 -0.48 -2.13
C ALA A 146 6.17 0.41 -2.55
N ALA A 147 4.96 -0.16 -2.61
CA ALA A 147 3.76 0.57 -2.98
C ALA A 147 3.40 1.66 -1.97
N ILE A 148 3.37 1.36 -0.67
CA ILE A 148 2.97 2.32 0.36
C ILE A 148 3.97 3.47 0.50
N THR A 149 5.27 3.18 0.44
CA THR A 149 6.33 4.20 0.52
C THR A 149 6.25 5.16 -0.67
N ALA A 150 6.03 4.62 -1.88
CA ALA A 150 5.81 5.42 -3.06
C ALA A 150 4.52 6.27 -2.97
N SER A 151 3.43 5.66 -2.49
CA SER A 151 2.13 6.31 -2.27
C SER A 151 2.25 7.55 -1.39
N PHE A 152 2.89 7.40 -0.22
CA PHE A 152 3.11 8.50 0.70
C PHE A 152 3.94 9.61 0.06
N SER A 153 5.03 9.27 -0.66
CA SER A 153 5.84 10.28 -1.34
C SER A 153 5.06 11.05 -2.41
N ILE A 154 4.22 10.36 -3.20
CA ILE A 154 3.36 10.99 -4.21
C ILE A 154 2.35 11.92 -3.54
N LEU A 155 1.69 11.49 -2.47
CA LEU A 155 0.71 12.31 -1.75
C LEU A 155 1.33 13.54 -1.10
N VAL A 156 2.50 13.39 -0.44
CA VAL A 156 3.23 14.53 0.13
C VAL A 156 3.60 15.54 -0.96
N THR A 157 4.03 15.06 -2.12
CA THR A 157 4.39 15.92 -3.27
C THR A 157 3.17 16.59 -3.90
N ALA A 158 2.04 15.88 -3.99
CA ALA A 158 0.81 16.40 -4.57
C ALA A 158 0.05 17.35 -3.64
N PHE A 159 0.20 17.21 -2.31
CA PHE A 159 -0.53 17.99 -1.29
C PHE A 159 0.39 18.60 -0.23
N PRO A 160 1.36 19.46 -0.60
CA PRO A 160 2.34 20.01 0.33
C PRO A 160 1.72 20.82 1.48
N ASN A 161 0.55 21.42 1.27
CA ASN A 161 -0.13 22.25 2.27
C ASN A 161 -1.06 21.45 3.20
N ASN A 162 -1.40 20.20 2.84
CA ASN A 162 -2.45 19.42 3.51
C ASN A 162 -1.99 17.97 3.78
N VAL A 163 -0.69 17.75 3.93
CA VAL A 163 -0.07 16.42 4.08
C VAL A 163 -0.72 15.60 5.20
N ALA A 164 -0.89 16.20 6.38
CA ALA A 164 -1.44 15.50 7.55
C ALA A 164 -2.88 15.00 7.30
N THR A 165 -3.73 15.83 6.67
CA THR A 165 -5.11 15.47 6.35
C THR A 165 -5.17 14.36 5.31
N VAL A 166 -4.30 14.40 4.30
CA VAL A 166 -4.28 13.45 3.19
C VAL A 166 -3.70 12.09 3.61
N LEU A 167 -2.64 12.09 4.42
CA LEU A 167 -2.13 10.85 5.00
C LEU A 167 -3.10 10.30 6.05
N GLY A 168 -3.74 11.16 6.84
CA GLY A 168 -4.79 10.74 7.78
C GLY A 168 -5.99 10.11 7.09
N SER A 169 -6.44 10.64 5.95
CA SER A 169 -7.51 10.02 5.17
C SER A 169 -7.08 8.69 4.57
N LEU A 170 -5.83 8.58 4.10
CA LEU A 170 -5.27 7.32 3.64
C LEU A 170 -5.29 6.24 4.75
N GLU A 171 -4.94 6.59 5.99
CA GLU A 171 -5.01 5.67 7.13
C GLU A 171 -6.43 5.26 7.53
N ILE A 172 -7.43 6.12 7.31
CA ILE A 172 -8.83 5.72 7.47
C ILE A 172 -9.16 4.58 6.49
N PHE A 173 -8.74 4.70 5.23
CA PHE A 173 -8.91 3.63 4.25
C PHE A 173 -8.11 2.37 4.59
N SER A 174 -6.89 2.52 5.13
CA SER A 174 -6.11 1.39 5.67
C SER A 174 -6.93 0.63 6.72
N GLY A 175 -7.45 1.37 7.71
CA GLY A 175 -8.25 0.81 8.81
C GLY A 175 -9.53 0.15 8.33
N LEU A 176 -10.21 0.75 7.34
CA LEU A 176 -11.39 0.13 6.72
C LEU A 176 -11.05 -1.19 6.03
N GLY A 177 -9.89 -1.28 5.35
CA GLY A 177 -9.40 -2.51 4.76
C GLY A 177 -9.17 -3.61 5.80
N LEU A 178 -8.54 -3.25 6.93
CA LEU A 178 -8.32 -4.17 8.06
C LEU A 178 -9.62 -4.67 8.70
N VAL A 179 -10.64 -3.82 8.78
CA VAL A 179 -11.95 -4.16 9.37
C VAL A 179 -12.78 -5.03 8.41
N LEU A 180 -12.77 -4.71 7.11
CA LEU A 180 -13.59 -5.41 6.12
C LEU A 180 -12.95 -6.70 5.59
N GLY A 181 -11.63 -6.85 5.68
CA GLY A 181 -10.93 -8.05 5.22
C GLY A 181 -11.41 -9.34 5.89
N PRO A 182 -11.44 -9.46 7.23
CA PRO A 182 -11.84 -10.70 7.88
C PRO A 182 -13.28 -11.14 7.59
N PRO A 183 -14.32 -10.26 7.65
CA PRO A 183 -15.68 -10.63 7.27
C PRO A 183 -15.79 -11.07 5.80
N LEU A 184 -15.18 -10.32 4.87
CA LEU A 184 -15.23 -10.65 3.44
C LEU A 184 -14.49 -11.97 3.15
N GLY A 185 -13.31 -12.16 3.76
CA GLY A 185 -12.52 -13.37 3.65
C GLY A 185 -13.21 -14.59 4.19
N GLY A 186 -13.79 -14.50 5.38
CA GLY A 186 -14.55 -15.58 5.97
C GLY A 186 -15.74 -15.99 5.11
N PHE A 187 -16.47 -15.01 4.56
CA PHE A 187 -17.61 -15.27 3.68
C PHE A 187 -17.20 -15.96 2.37
N LEU A 188 -16.17 -15.43 1.69
CA LEU A 188 -15.65 -16.02 0.45
C LEU A 188 -15.07 -17.41 0.70
N TYR A 189 -14.36 -17.59 1.82
CA TYR A 189 -13.77 -18.86 2.23
C TYR A 189 -14.83 -19.94 2.48
N GLN A 190 -15.90 -19.60 3.21
CA GLN A 190 -16.98 -20.54 3.50
C GLN A 190 -17.78 -20.92 2.24
N SER A 191 -17.94 -19.99 1.31
CA SER A 191 -18.76 -20.20 0.10
C SER A 191 -18.01 -20.91 -1.02
N PHE A 192 -16.71 -20.62 -1.18
CA PHE A 192 -15.93 -21.03 -2.35
C PHE A 192 -14.58 -21.69 -2.03
N GLY A 193 -14.19 -21.78 -0.76
CA GLY A 193 -12.94 -22.42 -0.33
C GLY A 193 -11.74 -21.46 -0.23
N TYR A 194 -10.56 -22.02 0.00
CA TYR A 194 -9.34 -21.27 0.33
C TYR A 194 -8.83 -20.36 -0.79
N GLU A 195 -8.90 -20.80 -2.05
CA GLU A 195 -8.25 -20.11 -3.16
C GLU A 195 -8.95 -18.78 -3.51
N VAL A 196 -10.28 -18.76 -3.43
CA VAL A 196 -11.12 -17.67 -3.95
C VAL A 196 -10.92 -16.32 -3.26
N PRO A 197 -10.84 -16.22 -1.93
CA PRO A 197 -10.52 -14.96 -1.25
C PRO A 197 -9.30 -14.24 -1.82
N PHE A 198 -8.22 -14.98 -2.09
CA PHE A 198 -6.96 -14.42 -2.56
C PHE A 198 -6.99 -14.12 -4.06
N ILE A 199 -7.54 -15.01 -4.87
CA ILE A 199 -7.67 -14.79 -6.31
C ILE A 199 -8.53 -13.55 -6.56
N PHE A 200 -9.66 -13.44 -5.86
CA PHE A 200 -10.56 -12.30 -5.98
C PHE A 200 -9.87 -10.97 -5.64
N LEU A 201 -9.21 -10.89 -4.48
CA LEU A 201 -8.50 -9.67 -4.08
C LEU A 201 -7.30 -9.36 -4.97
N GLY A 202 -6.50 -10.38 -5.31
CA GLY A 202 -5.35 -10.19 -6.19
C GLY A 202 -5.74 -9.71 -7.58
N CYS A 203 -6.86 -10.22 -8.13
CA CYS A 203 -7.44 -9.70 -9.37
C CYS A 203 -7.90 -8.24 -9.23
N ILE A 204 -8.54 -7.87 -8.13
CA ILE A 204 -8.93 -6.47 -7.87
C ILE A 204 -7.70 -5.56 -7.86
N ILE A 205 -6.63 -5.94 -7.15
CA ILE A 205 -5.38 -5.16 -7.11
C ILE A 205 -4.79 -5.05 -8.51
N LEU A 206 -4.70 -6.14 -9.27
CA LEU A 206 -4.17 -6.13 -10.63
C LEU A 206 -4.99 -5.28 -11.59
N LEU A 207 -6.32 -5.26 -11.46
CA LEU A 207 -7.20 -4.40 -12.25
C LEU A 207 -6.99 -2.91 -11.94
N MET A 208 -6.58 -2.59 -10.71
CA MET A 208 -6.25 -1.21 -10.33
C MET A 208 -4.91 -0.76 -10.93
N VAL A 209 -3.95 -1.65 -11.20
CA VAL A 209 -2.63 -1.30 -11.76
C VAL A 209 -2.72 -0.46 -13.06
N PRO A 210 -3.43 -0.87 -14.13
CA PRO A 210 -3.50 -0.06 -15.35
C PRO A 210 -4.18 1.29 -15.11
N LEU A 211 -5.26 1.31 -14.32
CA LEU A 211 -5.97 2.55 -13.97
C LEU A 211 -5.03 3.55 -13.28
N ASN A 212 -4.21 3.07 -12.35
CA ASN A 212 -3.22 3.88 -11.65
C ASN A 212 -2.07 4.35 -12.56
N MET A 213 -1.67 3.54 -13.54
CA MET A 213 -0.66 3.93 -14.52
C MET A 213 -1.10 5.12 -15.39
N TYR A 214 -2.39 5.16 -15.76
CA TYR A 214 -2.98 6.28 -16.52
C TYR A 214 -3.22 7.52 -15.66
N ILE A 215 -3.65 7.33 -14.40
CA ILE A 215 -4.02 8.43 -13.52
C ILE A 215 -2.80 9.15 -12.94
N LEU A 216 -1.76 8.43 -12.51
CA LEU A 216 -0.64 9.06 -11.81
C LEU A 216 0.15 9.99 -12.74
N PRO A 217 0.26 11.29 -12.42
CA PRO A 217 1.20 12.19 -13.07
C PRO A 217 2.64 11.72 -12.86
N ASN A 218 3.52 12.04 -13.81
CA ASN A 218 4.96 11.80 -13.64
C ASN A 218 5.53 12.84 -12.66
N TYR A 219 5.35 12.60 -11.36
CA TYR A 219 5.99 13.37 -10.30
C TYR A 219 7.48 12.95 -10.20
N GLY A 220 8.31 13.50 -11.08
CA GLY A 220 9.76 13.27 -11.09
C GLY A 220 10.40 13.57 -12.45
N LYS A 221 11.29 14.56 -12.49
CA LYS A 221 12.18 14.81 -13.64
C LYS A 221 13.13 13.61 -13.78
N THR A 222 13.27 13.10 -15.01
CA THR A 222 14.29 12.14 -15.50
C THR A 222 13.83 10.69 -15.71
N THR A 223 13.34 10.47 -16.94
CA THR A 223 13.64 9.32 -17.82
C THR A 223 13.11 7.92 -17.45
N PHE A 224 11.77 7.81 -17.48
CA PHE A 224 10.98 6.57 -17.57
C PHE A 224 11.54 5.54 -18.58
N ILE A 225 12.06 5.99 -19.73
CA ILE A 225 12.45 5.10 -20.85
C ILE A 225 13.86 4.48 -20.65
N THR A 226 14.80 5.20 -20.03
CA THR A 226 16.17 4.70 -19.82
C THR A 226 16.23 3.75 -18.63
N HIS A 227 15.43 3.98 -17.59
CA HIS A 227 15.32 3.04 -16.47
C HIS A 227 14.51 1.80 -16.83
N PHE A 228 13.53 1.84 -17.73
CA PHE A 228 12.85 0.62 -18.21
C PHE A 228 13.84 -0.34 -18.91
N LYS A 229 14.86 0.19 -19.60
CA LYS A 229 15.95 -0.59 -20.22
C LYS A 229 16.96 -1.15 -19.20
N ASN A 230 17.28 -0.40 -18.14
CA ASN A 230 18.22 -0.82 -17.08
C ASN A 230 17.58 -1.69 -15.98
N PHE A 231 16.30 -1.49 -15.67
CA PHE A 231 15.53 -2.28 -14.71
C PHE A 231 15.31 -3.71 -15.22
N LYS A 232 15.22 -3.86 -16.55
CA LYS A 232 15.19 -5.15 -17.25
C LYS A 232 16.39 -6.06 -16.92
N CYS A 233 17.46 -5.57 -16.29
CA CYS A 233 18.73 -6.30 -16.19
C CYS A 233 19.19 -6.65 -14.75
N LYS A 234 18.74 -5.96 -13.69
CA LYS A 234 19.29 -6.20 -12.33
C LYS A 234 18.27 -6.59 -11.25
N TYR A 235 17.07 -6.03 -11.28
CA TYR A 235 16.04 -6.31 -10.26
C TYR A 235 14.87 -7.11 -10.82
N LEU A 236 14.46 -6.87 -12.07
CA LEU A 236 13.50 -7.75 -12.75
C LEU A 236 14.08 -9.15 -12.98
N TYR A 237 15.39 -9.31 -13.22
CA TYR A 237 16.03 -10.64 -13.29
C TYR A 237 16.08 -11.33 -11.93
N ALA A 238 16.44 -10.64 -10.84
CA ALA A 238 16.36 -11.25 -9.50
C ALA A 238 14.92 -11.62 -9.10
N PHE A 239 13.94 -10.84 -9.55
CA PHE A 239 12.52 -11.02 -9.23
C PHE A 239 11.81 -12.06 -10.13
N VAL A 240 12.16 -12.09 -11.44
CA VAL A 240 11.72 -13.11 -12.40
C VAL A 240 12.47 -14.41 -12.19
N ASP A 241 13.75 -14.40 -11.79
CA ASP A 241 14.45 -15.61 -11.33
C ASP A 241 13.78 -16.14 -10.09
N GLN A 242 13.31 -15.30 -9.15
CA GLN A 242 12.53 -15.77 -8.01
C GLN A 242 11.22 -16.46 -8.47
N PHE A 243 10.46 -15.83 -9.39
CA PHE A 243 9.22 -16.38 -9.96
C PHE A 243 9.47 -17.66 -10.79
N SER A 244 10.54 -17.70 -11.57
CA SER A 244 10.95 -18.82 -12.41
C SER A 244 11.51 -19.97 -11.55
N ILE A 245 12.22 -19.68 -10.46
CA ILE A 245 12.62 -20.63 -9.42
C ILE A 245 11.39 -21.16 -8.69
N TYR A 246 10.39 -20.34 -8.36
CA TYR A 246 9.14 -20.82 -7.74
C TYR A 246 8.35 -21.72 -8.70
N SER A 247 8.24 -21.36 -9.97
CA SER A 247 7.61 -22.20 -10.99
C SER A 247 8.44 -23.45 -11.30
N LEU A 248 9.78 -23.40 -11.32
CA LEU A 248 10.64 -24.58 -11.48
C LEU A 248 10.62 -25.49 -10.25
N LEU A 249 10.63 -24.95 -9.03
CA LEU A 249 10.49 -25.75 -7.81
C LEU A 249 9.11 -26.37 -7.75
N PHE A 250 8.05 -25.62 -8.09
CA PHE A 250 6.70 -26.16 -8.22
C PHE A 250 6.64 -27.27 -9.27
N TYR A 251 7.24 -27.08 -10.45
CA TYR A 251 7.28 -28.07 -11.52
C TYR A 251 8.12 -29.30 -11.20
N VAL A 252 9.30 -29.13 -10.57
CA VAL A 252 10.21 -30.22 -10.17
C VAL A 252 9.65 -31.02 -8.99
N THR A 253 8.95 -30.37 -8.06
CA THR A 253 8.30 -31.05 -6.93
C THR A 253 7.05 -31.81 -7.37
N ASN A 254 6.33 -31.33 -8.39
CA ASN A 254 5.12 -31.98 -8.91
C ASN A 254 5.41 -33.10 -9.94
N ASN A 255 6.62 -33.17 -10.52
CA ASN A 255 7.04 -34.24 -11.45
C ASN A 255 7.91 -35.34 -10.80
N ARG A 256 8.03 -35.33 -9.48
CA ARG A 256 8.66 -36.41 -8.71
C ARG A 256 7.58 -37.06 -7.85
N PHE A 257 6.68 -37.82 -8.47
CA PHE A 257 6.06 -39.07 -8.02
C PHE A 257 4.95 -39.46 -9.01
#